data_AF-A0ABD2MZJ8-F1
#
_entry.id   AF-A0ABD2MZJ8-F1
#
_cell.length_a   1.000
_cell.length_b   1.000
_cell.length_c   1.000
_cell.angle_alpha   90.00
_cell.angle_beta   90.00
_cell.angle_gamma   90.00
#
_symmetry.space_group_name_H-M   'P 1'
#
loop_
_entity.id
_entity.type
_entity.pdbx_description
1 polymer ?
#
loop_
_entity_poly.entity_id
_entity_poly.type
_entity_poly.pdbx_seq_one_letter_code
_entity_poly.pdbx_strand_id
1 'polypeptide(L)'
;RFRNAIKSVKTYSRADVGSDYNSVVAKIRIKLKKINNHLKERRTNLEALRDIDKKILMTRRRNGEMQNLNRIAGYFENDQMWMKIGDKARNIAKEVLGKKNGRKREEWMTDEILQLDGEEKTTKQQQNRIQQQQ
;
A
#
# COMPACT_ATOMS: atom_id res chain seq x y z
N ARG A 1 -22.92 -24.62 7.84
CA ARG A 1 -23.23 -25.02 9.23
C ARG A 1 -21.91 -25.13 10.02
N PHE A 2 -21.60 -24.20 10.92
CA PHE A 2 -20.28 -24.09 11.59
C PHE A 2 -19.99 -25.16 12.66
N ARG A 3 -21.01 -25.88 13.12
CA ARG A 3 -20.88 -26.89 14.19
C ARG A 3 -19.95 -28.07 13.84
N ASN A 4 -19.70 -28.34 12.55
CA ASN A 4 -18.84 -29.45 12.10
C ASN A 4 -17.34 -29.07 11.97
N ALA A 5 -17.00 -27.80 12.23
CA ALA A 5 -15.63 -27.28 12.16
C ALA A 5 -14.79 -27.72 13.36
N ILE A 6 -15.41 -27.87 14.53
CA ILE A 6 -14.73 -28.32 15.75
C ILE A 6 -14.55 -29.84 15.66
N LYS A 7 -13.29 -30.30 15.70
CA LYS A 7 -12.92 -31.72 15.59
C LYS A 7 -12.68 -32.37 16.94
N SER A 8 -12.17 -31.63 17.90
CA SER A 8 -12.00 -32.10 19.27
C SER A 8 -11.88 -30.91 20.21
N VAL A 9 -12.35 -31.06 21.44
CA VAL A 9 -12.08 -30.15 22.55
C VAL A 9 -11.64 -31.02 23.72
N LYS A 10 -10.53 -30.68 24.35
CA LYS A 10 -9.98 -31.40 25.50
C LYS A 10 -9.60 -30.41 26.58
N THR A 11 -9.85 -30.79 27.82
CA THR A 11 -9.43 -30.05 28.99
C THR A 11 -8.27 -30.80 29.64
N TYR A 12 -7.18 -30.10 29.92
CA TYR A 12 -6.01 -30.66 30.59
C TYR A 12 -5.96 -30.07 32.00
N SER A 13 -6.20 -30.93 33.00
CA SER A 13 -6.25 -30.56 34.42
C SER A 13 -4.89 -30.48 35.11
N ARG A 14 -3.81 -30.68 34.35
CA ARG A 14 -2.43 -30.49 34.77
C ARG A 14 -1.67 -29.90 33.59
N ALA A 15 -1.61 -28.57 33.52
CA ALA A 15 -0.59 -27.90 32.74
C ALA A 15 0.66 -27.76 33.64
N ASP A 16 1.85 -27.88 33.06
CA ASP A 16 3.15 -27.66 33.74
C ASP A 16 3.40 -26.18 34.12
N VAL A 17 2.31 -25.41 34.19
CA VAL A 17 2.27 -23.99 34.51
C VAL A 17 1.46 -23.89 35.80
N GLY A 18 2.01 -23.24 36.83
CA GLY A 18 1.38 -23.07 38.15
C GLY A 18 0.14 -22.16 38.15
N SER A 19 -0.70 -22.26 37.12
CA SER A 19 -2.01 -21.64 37.05
C SER A 19 -3.05 -22.60 37.63
N ASP A 20 -3.94 -22.03 38.44
CA ASP A 20 -5.12 -22.63 39.02
C ASP A 20 -6.25 -22.92 38.01
N TYR A 21 -6.04 -22.63 36.72
CA TYR A 21 -7.03 -22.86 35.66
C TYR A 21 -6.69 -24.08 34.79
N ASN A 22 -7.73 -24.86 34.47
CA ASN A 22 -7.62 -25.98 33.52
C ASN A 22 -7.49 -25.46 32.09
N SER A 23 -6.43 -25.86 31.39
CA SER A 23 -6.21 -25.46 30.00
C SER A 23 -7.18 -26.20 29.06
N VAL A 24 -7.88 -25.45 28.20
CA VAL A 24 -8.77 -26.02 27.18
C VAL A 24 -8.12 -25.90 25.81
N VAL A 25 -7.99 -27.03 25.12
CA VAL A 25 -7.41 -27.09 23.77
C VAL A 25 -8.45 -27.61 22.79
N ALA A 26 -8.69 -26.85 21.72
CA ALA A 26 -9.62 -27.21 20.66
C ALA A 26 -8.90 -27.41 19.32
N LYS A 27 -9.25 -28.47 18.59
CA LYS A 27 -8.84 -28.69 17.20
C LYS A 27 -9.96 -28.23 16.28
N ILE A 28 -9.71 -27.20 15.46
CA ILE A 28 -10.72 -26.59 14.61
C ILE A 28 -10.27 -26.66 13.15
N ARG A 29 -11.17 -27.07 12.24
CA ARG A 29 -10.98 -27.08 10.79
C ARG A 29 -11.76 -25.91 10.18
N ILE A 30 -11.04 -24.91 9.69
CA ILE A 30 -11.62 -23.71 9.07
C ILE A 30 -11.09 -23.58 7.65
N LYS A 31 -11.98 -23.30 6.69
CA LYS A 31 -11.60 -22.90 5.33
C LYS A 31 -11.54 -21.37 5.28
N LEU A 32 -10.34 -20.82 5.17
CA LEU A 32 -10.15 -19.38 5.02
C LEU A 32 -10.17 -19.01 3.54
N LYS A 33 -10.82 -17.90 3.20
CA LYS A 33 -10.68 -17.29 1.88
C LYS A 33 -9.44 -16.41 1.90
N LYS A 34 -8.53 -16.61 0.96
CA LYS A 34 -7.44 -15.65 0.73
C LYS A 34 -8.07 -14.37 0.16
N ILE A 35 -7.98 -13.28 0.91
CA ILE A 35 -8.31 -11.96 0.37
C ILE A 35 -7.14 -11.59 -0.53
N ASN A 36 -7.39 -11.56 -1.83
CA ASN A 36 -6.42 -11.02 -2.77
C ASN A 36 -6.41 -9.50 -2.54
N ASN A 37 -5.49 -9.03 -1.72
CA ASN A 37 -5.18 -7.62 -1.65
C ASN A 37 -4.58 -7.28 -3.01
N HIS A 38 -5.42 -6.83 -3.95
CA HIS A 38 -4.92 -6.16 -5.14
C HIS A 38 -3.89 -5.14 -4.64
N LEU A 39 -2.64 -5.25 -5.10
CA LEU A 39 -1.62 -4.26 -4.82
C LEU A 39 -2.26 -2.91 -5.14
N LYS A 40 -2.56 -2.11 -4.10
CA LYS A 40 -3.19 -0.80 -4.29
C LYS A 40 -2.32 -0.07 -5.31
N GLU A 41 -2.90 0.31 -6.44
CA GLU A 41 -2.17 1.12 -7.42
C GLU A 41 -1.56 2.30 -6.66
N ARG A 42 -0.25 2.51 -6.85
CA ARG A 42 0.42 3.65 -6.22
C ARG A 42 -0.30 4.92 -6.68
N ARG A 43 -0.68 5.75 -5.71
CA ARG A 43 -1.37 7.03 -5.96
C ARG A 43 -0.51 7.90 -6.88
N THR A 44 -1.15 8.77 -7.65
CA THR A 44 -0.46 9.77 -8.48
C THR A 44 0.41 10.69 -7.61
N ASN A 45 1.59 11.06 -8.11
CA ASN A 45 2.49 11.96 -7.40
C ASN A 45 2.03 13.43 -7.49
N LEU A 46 1.19 13.88 -6.57
CA LEU A 46 0.72 15.27 -6.55
C LEU A 46 1.82 16.29 -6.23
N GLU A 47 2.90 15.87 -5.56
CA GLU A 47 4.05 16.76 -5.27
C GLU A 47 4.76 17.20 -6.56
N ALA A 48 4.64 16.42 -7.64
CA ALA A 48 5.16 16.79 -8.95
C ALA A 48 4.49 18.04 -9.55
N LEU A 49 3.36 18.50 -9.01
CA LEU A 49 2.73 19.77 -9.41
C LEU A 49 3.41 21.02 -8.82
N ARG A 50 4.34 20.84 -7.86
CA ARG A 50 5.20 21.94 -7.38
C ARG A 50 6.19 22.38 -8.45
N ASP A 51 6.54 21.48 -9.37
CA ASP A 51 7.34 21.76 -10.55
C ASP A 51 6.47 22.50 -11.59
N ILE A 52 6.91 23.72 -11.94
CA ILE A 52 6.19 24.63 -12.83
C ILE A 52 6.04 24.02 -14.23
N ASP A 53 7.07 23.35 -14.75
CA ASP A 53 7.05 22.80 -16.10
C ASP A 53 6.02 21.67 -16.19
N LYS A 54 5.97 20.80 -15.18
CA LYS A 54 4.96 19.74 -15.08
C LYS A 54 3.56 20.30 -14.93
N LYS A 55 3.38 21.38 -14.16
CA LYS A 55 2.09 22.06 -14.00
C LYS A 55 1.60 22.66 -15.33
N ILE A 56 2.48 23.31 -16.08
CA ILE A 56 2.17 23.87 -17.40
C ILE A 56 1.83 22.74 -18.37
N LEU A 57 2.64 21.69 -18.44
CA LEU A 57 2.42 20.54 -19.30
C LEU A 57 1.09 19.85 -19.00
N MET A 58 0.79 19.61 -17.73
CA MET A 58 -0.49 19.03 -17.28
C MET A 58 -1.67 19.89 -17.73
N THR A 59 -1.59 21.21 -17.53
CA THR A 59 -2.65 22.15 -17.88
C THR A 59 -2.89 22.16 -19.39
N ARG A 60 -1.82 22.22 -20.19
CA ARG A 60 -1.89 22.20 -21.65
C ARG A 60 -2.53 20.91 -22.16
N ARG A 61 -2.07 19.74 -21.68
CA ARG A 61 -2.56 18.43 -22.11
C ARG A 61 -4.01 18.20 -21.70
N ARG A 62 -4.36 18.57 -20.46
CA ARG A 62 -5.75 18.54 -19.98
C ARG A 62 -6.67 19.39 -20.85
N ASN A 63 -6.30 20.64 -21.12
CA ASN A 63 -7.15 21.55 -21.88
C ASN A 63 -7.37 21.04 -23.32
N GLY A 64 -6.33 20.51 -23.97
CA GLY A 64 -6.46 19.91 -25.30
C GLY A 64 -7.40 18.71 -25.32
N GLU A 65 -7.24 17.78 -24.37
CA GLU A 65 -8.13 16.61 -24.29
C GLU A 65 -9.57 16.98 -23.95
N MET A 66 -9.80 18.00 -23.11
CA MET A 66 -11.16 18.47 -22.83
C MET A 66 -11.82 19.15 -24.03
N GLN A 67 -11.07 19.90 -24.83
CA GLN A 67 -11.58 20.43 -26.10
C GLN A 67 -11.97 19.30 -27.06
N ASN A 68 -11.16 18.24 -27.14
CA ASN A 68 -11.48 17.06 -27.94
C ASN A 68 -12.74 16.35 -27.43
N LEU A 69 -12.88 16.16 -26.11
CA LEU A 69 -14.07 15.56 -25.51
C LEU A 69 -15.33 16.40 -25.75
N ASN A 70 -15.21 17.73 -25.68
CA ASN A 70 -16.34 18.63 -25.93
C ASN A 70 -16.85 18.53 -27.38
N ARG A 71 -15.93 18.35 -28.35
CA ARG A 71 -16.30 18.15 -29.77
C ARG A 71 -17.08 16.86 -30.01
N ILE A 72 -16.81 15.83 -29.21
CA ILE A 72 -17.45 14.52 -29.35
C ILE A 72 -18.59 14.30 -28.34
N ALA A 73 -19.02 15.35 -27.64
CA ALA A 73 -19.97 15.25 -26.55
C ALA A 73 -21.36 14.77 -26.97
N GLY A 74 -21.79 15.10 -28.19
CA GLY A 74 -23.07 14.64 -28.73
C GLY A 74 -23.13 13.16 -29.11
N TYR A 75 -22.00 12.42 -29.09
CA TYR A 75 -21.95 11.03 -29.53
C TYR A 75 -22.04 10.00 -28.39
N PHE A 76 -22.03 10.44 -27.13
CA PHE A 76 -22.03 9.56 -25.97
C PHE A 76 -23.18 9.90 -25.02
N GLU A 77 -23.74 8.89 -24.37
CA GLU A 77 -24.61 9.09 -23.22
C GLU A 77 -23.84 9.78 -22.08
N ASN A 78 -24.56 10.52 -21.23
CA ASN A 78 -23.96 11.32 -20.16
C ASN A 78 -23.01 10.49 -19.26
N ASP A 79 -23.41 9.28 -18.87
CA ASP A 79 -22.59 8.42 -18.00
C ASP A 79 -21.31 7.96 -18.70
N GLN A 80 -21.40 7.61 -19.99
CA GLN A 80 -20.23 7.24 -20.79
C GLN A 80 -19.29 8.44 -20.97
N MET A 81 -19.83 9.64 -21.12
CA MET A 81 -19.05 10.87 -21.18
C MET A 81 -18.30 11.10 -19.87
N TRP A 82 -18.98 10.98 -18.72
CA TRP A 82 -18.33 11.13 -17.41
C TRP A 82 -17.20 10.12 -17.20
N MET A 83 -17.39 8.87 -17.61
CA MET A 83 -16.33 7.86 -17.57
C MET A 83 -15.12 8.28 -18.43
N LYS A 84 -15.35 8.76 -19.65
CA LYS A 84 -14.27 9.23 -20.55
C LYS A 84 -13.53 10.43 -19.99
N ILE A 85 -14.23 11.40 -19.41
CA ILE A 85 -13.62 12.55 -18.74
C ILE A 85 -12.71 12.07 -17.60
N GLY A 86 -13.23 11.18 -16.75
CA GLY A 86 -12.48 10.62 -15.62
C GLY A 86 -11.24 9.83 -16.06
N ASP A 87 -11.37 9.01 -17.10
CA ASP A 87 -10.29 8.20 -17.62
C ASP A 87 -9.21 9.04 -18.30
N LYS A 88 -9.60 10.03 -19.10
CA LYS A 88 -8.65 10.99 -19.68
C LYS A 88 -7.91 11.77 -18.60
N ALA A 89 -8.61 12.30 -17.62
CA ALA A 89 -7.96 13.02 -16.50
C ALA A 89 -6.96 12.12 -15.75
N ARG A 90 -7.33 10.86 -15.47
CA ARG A 90 -6.47 9.90 -14.77
C ARG A 90 -5.25 9.50 -15.61
N ASN A 91 -5.41 9.31 -16.91
CA ASN A 91 -4.33 8.93 -17.81
C ASN A 91 -3.31 10.06 -17.97
N ILE A 92 -3.77 11.29 -18.20
CA ILE A 92 -2.88 12.46 -18.28
C ILE A 92 -2.11 12.61 -16.95
N ALA A 93 -2.79 12.47 -15.81
CA ALA A 93 -2.13 12.54 -14.51
C ALA A 93 -1.09 11.43 -14.31
N LYS A 94 -1.37 10.19 -14.76
CA LYS A 94 -0.42 9.07 -14.71
C LYS A 94 0.81 9.33 -15.59
N GLU A 95 0.64 9.92 -16.77
CA GLU A 95 1.72 10.22 -17.72
C GLU A 95 2.60 11.39 -17.26
N VAL A 96 1.98 12.49 -16.82
CA VAL A 96 2.71 13.74 -16.51
C VAL A 96 3.29 13.72 -15.09
N LEU A 97 2.51 13.25 -14.11
CA LEU A 97 2.91 13.30 -12.71
C LEU A 97 3.59 12.00 -12.25
N GLY A 98 3.30 10.88 -12.92
CA GLY A 98 3.80 9.57 -12.52
C GLY A 98 3.18 9.06 -11.22
N LYS A 99 3.75 7.97 -10.70
CA LYS A 99 3.32 7.33 -9.45
C LYS A 99 4.12 7.90 -8.28
N LYS A 100 3.46 8.10 -7.13
CA LYS A 100 4.13 8.45 -5.87
C LYS A 100 5.11 7.32 -5.52
N ASN A 101 6.31 7.70 -5.11
CA ASN A 101 7.32 6.75 -4.67
C ASN A 101 6.78 5.95 -3.47
N GLY A 102 7.01 4.64 -3.50
CA GLY A 102 6.34 3.68 -2.59
C GLY A 102 6.80 3.77 -1.13
N ARG A 103 7.85 4.53 -0.83
CA ARG A 103 8.24 4.82 0.55
C ARG A 103 7.50 6.07 0.98
N LYS A 104 6.62 5.95 1.97
CA LYS A 104 6.19 7.08 2.78
C LYS A 104 7.45 7.61 3.46
N ARG A 105 8.12 8.56 2.82
CA ARG A 105 9.10 9.38 3.50
C ARG A 105 8.30 10.51 4.12
N GLU A 106 8.33 10.59 5.43
CA GLU A 106 7.88 11.79 6.11
C GLU A 106 8.78 12.94 5.66
N GLU A 107 8.27 14.18 5.63
CA GLU A 107 9.02 15.32 5.08
C GLU A 107 10.33 15.59 5.83
N TRP A 108 10.43 15.19 7.09
CA TRP A 108 11.65 15.30 7.91
C TRP A 108 12.70 14.23 7.58
N MET A 109 12.38 13.21 6.79
CA MET A 109 13.24 12.07 6.53
C MET A 109 14.11 12.32 5.29
N THR A 110 15.15 13.14 5.46
CA THR A 110 16.14 13.47 4.42
C THR A 110 17.06 12.30 4.09
N ASP A 111 17.71 12.33 2.92
CA ASP A 111 18.66 11.29 2.53
C ASP A 111 19.87 11.20 3.49
N GLU A 112 20.27 12.31 4.11
CA GLU A 112 21.32 12.36 5.14
C GLU A 112 20.95 11.55 6.39
N ILE A 113 19.71 11.71 6.89
CA ILE A 113 19.23 10.96 8.06
C ILE A 113 19.18 9.46 7.77
N LEU A 114 18.86 9.07 6.53
CA LEU A 114 18.85 7.67 6.11
C LEU A 114 20.26 7.09 5.97
N GLN A 115 21.24 7.90 5.57
CA GLN A 115 22.65 7.49 5.55
C GLN A 115 23.14 7.26 6.98
N LEU A 116 22.84 8.18 7.90
CA LEU A 116 23.18 8.03 9.33
C LEU A 116 22.55 6.77 9.95
N ASP A 117 21.27 6.49 9.71
CA ASP A 117 20.60 5.26 10.17
C ASP A 117 21.22 3.98 9.55
N GLY A 118 21.67 4.06 8.31
CA GLY A 118 22.40 2.97 7.65
C GLY A 118 23.76 2.69 8.29
N GLU A 119 24.52 3.75 8.57
CA GLU A 119 25.83 3.71 9.22
C GLU A 119 25.74 3.20 10.67
N GLU A 120 24.71 3.59 11.42
CA GLU A 120 24.48 3.05 12.77
C GLU A 120 24.19 1.55 12.75
N LYS A 121 23.42 1.07 11.77
CA LYS A 121 23.06 -0.35 11.64
C LYS A 121 24.27 -1.21 11.27
N THR A 122 25.12 -0.75 10.35
CA THR A 122 26.35 -1.46 9.98
C THR A 122 27.34 -1.48 11.14
N THR A 123 27.48 -0.37 11.87
CA THR A 123 28.35 -0.27 13.04
C THR A 123 27.90 -1.21 14.16
N LYS A 124 26.59 -1.25 14.48
CA LYS A 124 26.03 -2.21 15.44
C LYS A 124 26.21 -3.67 15.00
N GLN A 125 26.06 -3.98 13.72
CA GLN A 125 26.32 -5.33 13.20
C GLN A 125 27.78 -5.75 13.34
N GLN A 126 28.72 -4.85 13.08
CA GLN A 126 30.15 -5.12 13.24
C GLN A 126 30.50 -5.35 14.72
N GLN A 127 29.98 -4.52 15.63
CA GLN A 127 30.18 -4.70 17.08
C GLN A 127 29.64 -6.04 17.59
N ASN A 128 28.43 -6.42 17.18
CA ASN A 128 27.85 -7.72 17.53
C ASN A 128 28.64 -8.91 16.97
N ARG A 129 29.24 -8.79 15.78
CA ARG A 129 30.11 -9.83 15.21
C ARG A 129 31.42 -9.97 15.99
N ILE A 130 31.99 -8.87 16.47
CA ILE A 130 33.21 -8.89 17.28
C ILE A 130 32.95 -9.53 18.64
N GLN A 131 31.81 -9.24 19.28
CA GLN A 131 31.41 -9.85 20.56
C GLN A 131 31.11 -11.35 20.48
N GLN A 132 30.76 -11.88 19.30
CA GLN A 132 30.50 -13.32 19.12
C GLN A 132 31.76 -14.15 18.81
N GLN A 133 32.91 -13.50 18.59
CA GLN A 133 34.19 -14.16 18.31
C GLN A 133 35.15 -14.16 19.52
N GLN A 134 34.73 -13.58 20.64
CA GLN A 134 35.40 -13.63 21.94
C GLN A 134 34.61 -14.56 22.88
#